data_AF-A0A3P7P6D1-F1
#
_entry.id   AF-A0A3P7P6D1-F1
#
_cell.length_a   1.000
_cell.length_b   1.000
_cell.length_c   1.000
_cell.angle_alpha   90.00
_cell.angle_beta   90.00
_cell.angle_gamma   90.00
#
_symmetry.space_group_name_H-M   'P 1'
#
loop_
_entity.id
_entity.type
_entity.pdbx_description
1 polymer ?
#
loop_
_entity_poly.entity_id
_entity_poly.type
_entity_poly.pdbx_seq_one_letter_code
_entity_poly.pdbx_strand_id
1 'polypeptide(L)' 'MFQFLKQGLPTLNTEEDSDEGVRDLVEITFKRLDFDHDGRVSLNDFLQAVDADPLLLGILGPCFPDEKVS' A
#
# COMPACT_ATOMS: atom_id res chain seq x y z
N MET A 1 1.27 4.69 6.44
CA MET A 1 0.97 4.39 5.03
C MET A 1 1.49 5.50 4.11
N PHE A 2 1.07 6.76 4.28
CA PHE A 2 1.47 7.89 3.43
C PHE A 2 2.99 7.96 3.12
N GLN A 3 3.85 7.94 4.14
CA GLN A 3 5.31 8.04 3.93
C GLN A 3 5.90 6.88 3.11
N PHE A 4 5.39 5.66 3.28
CA PHE A 4 5.86 4.49 2.52
C PHE A 4 5.44 4.59 1.05
N LEU A 5 4.19 4.97 0.80
CA LEU A 5 3.66 5.13 -0.56
C LEU A 5 4.26 6.34 -1.28
N LYS A 6 4.61 7.41 -0.55
CA LYS A 6 5.33 8.58 -1.09
C LYS A 6 6.73 8.24 -1.59
N GLN A 7 7.40 7.26 -1.00
CA GLN A 7 8.72 6.82 -1.47
C GLN A 7 8.63 5.95 -2.73
N GLY A 8 7.48 5.32 -2.98
CA GLY A 8 7.24 4.47 -4.15
C GLY A 8 6.75 5.21 -5.39
N LEU A 9 6.23 6.45 -5.24
CA LEU A 9 5.82 7.28 -6.36
C LEU A 9 7.04 8.06 -6.92
N PRO A 10 7.45 7.83 -8.19
CA PRO A 10 8.40 8.72 -8.83
C PRO A 10 7.82 10.14 -8.86
N THR A 11 8.67 11.14 -8.61
CA THR A 11 8.27 12.55 -8.47
C THR A 11 7.32 12.97 -9.59
N LEU A 12 6.03 13.13 -9.25
CA LEU A 12 5.05 13.83 -10.08
C LEU A 12 5.50 15.30 -10.20
N ASN A 13 5.05 15.99 -11.26
CA ASN A 13 5.58 17.28 -11.73
C ASN A 13 5.69 18.38 -10.65
N THR A 14 4.90 18.31 -9.57
CA THR A 14 4.96 19.19 -8.40
C THR A 14 4.77 18.42 -7.08
N GLU A 15 5.16 19.00 -5.93
CA GLU A 15 4.93 18.37 -4.61
C GLU A 15 3.45 18.20 -4.28
N GLU A 16 2.60 19.11 -4.74
CA GLU A 16 1.15 19.08 -4.46
C GLU A 16 0.48 17.92 -5.22
N ASP A 17 0.84 17.73 -6.50
CA ASP A 17 0.38 16.57 -7.31
C ASP A 17 0.87 15.24 -6.72
N SER A 18 2.08 15.23 -6.16
CA SER A 18 2.65 14.05 -5.51
C SER A 18 1.87 13.67 -4.25
N ASP A 19 1.53 14.65 -3.40
CA ASP A 19 0.79 14.41 -2.17
C ASP A 19 -0.66 13.97 -2.43
N GLU A 20 -1.31 14.49 -3.46
CA GLU A 20 -2.63 14.03 -3.90
C GLU A 20 -2.58 12.56 -4.36
N GLY A 21 -1.61 12.22 -5.23
CA GLY A 21 -1.42 10.83 -5.67
C GLY A 21 -1.16 9.86 -4.51
N VAL A 22 -0.40 10.29 -3.49
CA VAL A 22 -0.19 9.47 -2.29
C VAL A 22 -1.48 9.30 -1.48
N ARG A 23 -2.33 10.32 -1.38
CA ARG A 23 -3.63 10.21 -0.69
C ARG A 23 -4.54 9.20 -1.39
N ASP A 24 -4.60 9.23 -2.71
CA ASP A 24 -5.37 8.27 -3.49
C ASP A 24 -4.86 6.84 -3.28
N LEU A 25 -3.53 6.65 -3.26
CA LEU A 25 -2.95 5.34 -2.95
C LEU A 25 -3.26 4.87 -1.52
N VAL A 26 -3.28 5.78 -0.54
CA VAL A 26 -3.70 5.45 0.83
C VAL A 26 -5.16 5.01 0.84
N GLU A 27 -6.04 5.72 0.14
CA GLU A 27 -7.46 5.37 0.06
C GLU A 27 -7.67 3.99 -0.61
N ILE A 28 -6.97 3.73 -1.72
CA ILE A 28 -6.98 2.43 -2.39
C ILE A 28 -6.48 1.33 -1.45
N THR A 29 -5.43 1.61 -0.66
CA THR A 29 -4.89 0.66 0.31
C THR A 29 -5.93 0.31 1.37
N PHE A 30 -6.63 1.29 1.94
CA PHE A 30 -7.72 1.04 2.88
C PHE A 30 -8.85 0.26 2.23
N LYS A 31 -9.28 0.62 1.02
CA LYS A 31 -10.32 -0.15 0.29
C LYS A 31 -9.96 -1.62 0.05
N ARG A 32 -8.66 -1.96 -0.02
CA ARG A 32 -8.18 -3.33 -0.21
C ARG A 32 -7.94 -4.10 1.10
N LEU A 33 -7.60 -3.40 2.18
CA LEU A 33 -7.15 -4.00 3.42
C LEU A 33 -8.13 -3.89 4.58
N ASP A 34 -9.01 -2.89 4.60
CA ASP A 34 -9.95 -2.61 5.69
C ASP A 34 -11.31 -3.26 5.36
N PHE A 35 -11.50 -4.49 5.84
CA PHE A 35 -12.67 -5.32 5.55
C PHE A 35 -13.91 -4.95 6.35
N ASP A 36 -13.74 -4.46 7.58
CA ASP A 36 -14.85 -4.05 8.45
C ASP A 36 -15.17 -2.55 8.34
N HIS A 37 -14.36 -1.81 7.58
CA HIS A 37 -14.53 -0.39 7.28
C HIS A 37 -14.50 0.48 8.55
N ASP A 38 -13.70 0.10 9.55
CA ASP A 38 -13.53 0.84 10.80
C ASP A 38 -12.47 1.97 10.69
N GLY A 39 -11.82 2.10 9.53
CA GLY A 39 -10.77 3.06 9.27
C GLY A 39 -9.40 2.63 9.81
N ARG A 40 -9.26 1.34 10.15
CA ARG A 40 -8.02 0.71 10.61
C ARG A 40 -7.80 -0.57 9.80
N VAL A 41 -6.59 -1.11 9.88
CA VAL A 41 -6.28 -2.42 9.32
C VAL A 41 -5.81 -3.26 10.48
N SER A 42 -6.69 -4.14 10.97
CA SER A 42 -6.32 -5.13 11.98
C SER A 42 -5.49 -6.25 11.36
N LEU A 43 -4.87 -7.08 12.19
CA LEU A 43 -4.19 -8.29 11.71
C LEU A 43 -5.16 -9.21 10.96
N ASN A 44 -6.41 -9.30 11.41
CA ASN A 44 -7.42 -10.14 10.79
C ASN A 44 -7.80 -9.64 9.39
N ASP A 45 -7.92 -8.33 9.21
CA ASP A 45 -8.21 -7.76 7.89
C ASP A 45 -7.03 -7.94 6.94
N PHE A 46 -5.81 -7.74 7.44
CA PHE A 46 -4.60 -7.99 6.67
C PHE A 46 -4.46 -9.45 6.23
N LEU A 47 -4.68 -10.41 7.14
CA LEU A 47 -4.61 -11.84 6.82
C LEU A 47 -5.68 -12.24 5.79
N GLN A 48 -6.91 -11.75 5.95
CA GLN A 48 -7.97 -11.98 4.96
C GLN A 48 -7.64 -11.35 3.60
N ALA A 49 -7.09 -10.13 3.59
CA ALA A 49 -6.68 -9.45 2.36
C ALA A 49 -5.62 -10.25 1.60
N VAL A 50 -4.57 -10.67 2.31
CA VAL A 50 -3.43 -11.39 1.72
C VAL A 50 -3.82 -12.79 1.28
N ASP A 51 -4.72 -13.47 2.00
CA ASP A 51 -5.24 -14.77 1.58
C ASP A 51 -6.05 -14.66 0.28
N ALA A 52 -6.80 -13.57 0.11
CA ALA A 52 -7.55 -13.29 -1.12
C ALA A 52 -6.66 -12.82 -2.29
N ASP A 53 -5.63 -12.00 -2.01
CA ASP A 53 -4.69 -11.47 -3.00
C ASP A 53 -3.27 -11.40 -2.41
N PRO A 54 -2.42 -12.43 -2.66
CA PRO A 54 -1.07 -12.51 -2.10
C PRO A 54 -0.15 -11.33 -2.46
N LEU A 55 -0.47 -10.57 -3.53
CA LEU A 55 0.30 -9.38 -3.90
C LEU A 55 0.16 -8.25 -2.86
N LEU A 56 -0.92 -8.25 -2.07
CA LEU A 56 -1.16 -7.27 -1.02
C LEU A 56 -0.13 -7.33 0.11
N LEU A 57 0.65 -8.40 0.21
CA LEU A 57 1.75 -8.48 1.18
C LEU A 57 2.82 -7.38 0.96
N GLY A 58 2.98 -6.94 -0.29
CA GLY A 58 3.90 -5.88 -0.69
C GLY A 58 3.22 -4.54 -1.00
N ILE A 59 1.96 -4.32 -0.59
CA ILE A 59 1.19 -3.13 -1.00
C ILE A 59 1.80 -1.80 -0.57
N LEU A 60 2.58 -1.79 0.53
CA LEU A 60 3.29 -0.60 1.01
C LEU A 60 4.72 -0.45 0.45
N GLY A 61 5.13 -1.35 -0.44
CA GLY A 61 6.49 -1.39 -1.00
C GLY A 61 7.12 -2.79 -0.89
N PRO A 62 8.32 -2.96 -1.48
CA PRO A 62 9.04 -4.22 -1.47
C PRO A 62 9.36 -4.66 -0.03
N CYS A 63 8.85 -5.83 0.35
CA CYS A 63 9.05 -6.43 1.68
C CYS A 63 9.86 -7.73 1.65
N PHE A 64 10.12 -8.26 0.45
CA PHE A 64 10.97 -9.42 0.23
C PHE A 64 12.35 -8.99 -0.27
N PRO A 65 13.40 -9.77 0.02
CA PRO A 65 14.68 -9.58 -0.65
C PRO A 65 14.47 -9.72 -2.16
N ASP A 66 15.12 -8.86 -2.95
CA ASP A 66 15.16 -9.03 -4.40
C ASP A 66 15.57 -10.46 -4.72
N GLU A 67 14.82 -11.13 -5.60
CA GLU A 67 15.30 -12.34 -6.27
C GLU A 67 16.56 -11.94 -7.04
N LYS A 68 17.73 -12.04 -6.40
CA LYS A 68 18.97 -12.14 -7.12
C LYS A 68 18.87 -13.44 -7.90
N VAL A 69 18.44 -13.31 -9.15
CA VAL A 69 18.50 -14.32 -10.20
C VAL A 69 19.90 -14.92 -10.10
N SER A 70 19.96 -16.15 -9.57
CA SER A 70 21.18 -16.96 -9.53
C SER A 70 21.29 -17.72 -10.83
#